data_AF-A0A2V8X534-F1
#
_entry.id   AF-A0A2V8X534-F1
#
_cell.length_a   1.000
_cell.length_b   1.000
_cell.length_c   1.000
_cell.angle_alpha   90.00
_cell.angle_beta   90.00
_cell.angle_gamma   90.00
#
_symmetry.space_group_name_H-M   'P 1'
#
loop_
_entity.id
_entity.type
_entity.pdbx_description
1 polymer ?
#
loop_
_entity_poly.entity_id
_entity_poly.type
_entity_poly.pdbx_seq_one_letter_code
_entity_poly.pdbx_strand_id
1 'polypeptide(L)'
;MLLVVAASITADVPGEPQAPGAGGIAQDQAKPAVAASTSAGKRKIPCKTPENATLCYWTHGRLSVYNGSPSFRIWQIGTRHILGVFNGPSHYPARTNDDIENPELPSELYRAYEADNRRLKRETGIMWAIPPPAFADFEACPLRPEIKGWMQAVCIESAKNIFIERDH
;
A
#
# COMPACT_ATOMS: atom_id res chain seq x y z
N MET A 1 -35.68 78.57 -11.84
CA MET A 1 -36.30 79.57 -10.94
C MET A 1 -37.63 78.98 -10.47
N LEU A 2 -37.81 78.89 -9.14
CA LEU A 2 -39.01 78.52 -8.35
C LEU A 2 -39.58 77.10 -8.56
N LEU A 3 -39.48 76.13 -7.64
CA LEU A 3 -40.04 75.97 -6.27
C LEU A 3 -41.57 76.15 -6.18
N VAL A 4 -42.31 75.05 -5.95
CA VAL A 4 -43.25 74.89 -4.82
C VAL A 4 -43.31 73.42 -4.41
N VAL A 5 -43.25 73.21 -3.09
CA VAL A 5 -43.28 71.96 -2.32
C VAL A 5 -44.63 71.88 -1.57
N ALA A 6 -45.19 70.67 -1.41
CA ALA A 6 -46.12 70.30 -0.32
C ALA A 6 -46.06 68.75 -0.18
N ALA A 7 -45.42 68.14 0.83
CA ALA A 7 -45.84 67.95 2.24
C ALA A 7 -47.18 67.19 2.34
N SER A 8 -47.40 66.09 3.05
CA SER A 8 -46.66 65.14 3.93
C SER A 8 -47.64 63.95 4.14
N ILE A 9 -47.21 62.75 4.60
CA ILE A 9 -47.56 62.09 5.90
C ILE A 9 -46.70 60.81 6.03
N THR A 10 -45.98 60.69 7.14
CA THR A 10 -45.12 59.57 7.54
C THR A 10 -45.93 58.45 8.22
N ALA A 11 -45.54 57.19 7.98
CA ALA A 11 -45.83 56.08 8.87
C ALA A 11 -44.57 55.21 9.00
N ASP A 12 -44.04 55.23 10.22
CA ASP A 12 -42.86 54.55 10.73
C ASP A 12 -43.25 53.12 11.15
N VAL A 13 -42.45 52.10 10.83
CA VAL A 13 -42.52 50.78 11.48
C VAL A 13 -41.10 50.35 11.86
N PRO A 14 -40.82 50.12 13.16
CA PRO A 14 -39.48 49.86 13.67
C PRO A 14 -39.19 48.37 13.91
N GLY A 15 -37.89 48.02 13.85
CA GLY A 15 -37.20 47.29 14.94
C GLY A 15 -37.01 45.76 14.84
N GLU A 16 -35.74 45.38 14.78
CA GLU A 16 -35.06 44.05 14.81
C GLU A 16 -35.46 43.08 15.96
N PRO A 17 -35.15 41.76 15.91
CA PRO A 17 -33.87 41.28 16.49
C PRO A 17 -33.23 40.01 15.86
N GLN A 18 -31.94 39.80 16.19
CA GLN A 18 -31.05 38.71 15.76
C GLN A 18 -31.19 37.37 16.55
N ALA A 19 -31.02 36.23 15.83
CA ALA A 19 -30.48 34.87 16.16
C ALA A 19 -30.93 34.11 17.45
N PRO A 20 -30.68 32.78 17.66
CA PRO A 20 -29.98 31.74 16.87
C PRO A 20 -30.78 30.42 16.69
N GLY A 21 -30.29 29.45 15.89
CA GLY A 21 -30.84 28.08 15.88
C GLY A 21 -30.28 27.15 14.81
N ALA A 22 -29.93 25.93 15.22
CA ALA A 22 -29.14 24.93 14.49
C ALA A 22 -29.94 23.95 13.61
N GLY A 23 -29.23 23.32 12.65
CA GLY A 23 -29.62 22.11 11.91
C GLY A 23 -30.07 22.41 10.47
N GLY A 24 -29.62 21.74 9.40
CA GLY A 24 -28.70 20.63 9.21
C GLY A 24 -28.73 20.21 7.73
N ILE A 25 -27.57 19.75 7.25
CA ILE A 25 -27.35 18.76 6.18
C ILE A 25 -27.69 19.12 4.72
N ALA A 26 -26.65 19.45 3.95
CA ALA A 26 -26.39 18.86 2.63
C ALA A 26 -24.94 19.16 2.22
N GLN A 27 -23.98 18.51 2.88
CA GLN A 27 -22.60 18.45 2.37
C GLN A 27 -22.55 17.30 1.37
N ASP A 28 -22.37 17.67 0.11
CA ASP A 28 -22.10 16.79 -1.01
C ASP A 28 -20.88 15.93 -0.65
N GLN A 29 -21.13 14.65 -0.34
CA GLN A 29 -20.09 13.70 0.02
C GLN A 29 -19.33 13.34 -1.24
N ALA A 30 -18.28 14.11 -1.53
CA ALA A 30 -17.17 13.64 -2.32
C ALA A 30 -16.63 12.35 -1.67
N LYS A 31 -16.91 11.24 -2.37
CA LYS A 31 -16.33 9.91 -2.22
C LYS A 31 -14.96 9.97 -1.52
N PRO A 32 -14.74 9.30 -0.38
CA PRO A 32 -13.43 9.29 0.23
C PRO A 32 -12.47 8.64 -0.77
N ALA A 33 -11.60 9.47 -1.34
CA ALA A 33 -10.41 8.99 -2.00
C ALA A 33 -9.72 8.09 -0.99
N VAL A 34 -9.57 6.81 -1.34
CA VAL A 34 -8.78 5.84 -0.62
C VAL A 34 -7.45 6.51 -0.34
N ALA A 35 -7.25 6.94 0.90
CA ALA A 35 -6.04 7.60 1.33
C ALA A 35 -4.90 6.64 0.99
N ALA A 36 -4.01 7.09 0.10
CA ALA A 36 -2.78 6.39 -0.22
C ALA A 36 -2.11 6.05 1.11
N SER A 37 -1.98 4.75 1.36
CA SER A 37 -1.46 4.20 2.60
C SER A 37 -0.15 4.90 2.95
N THR A 38 -0.14 5.53 4.11
CA THR A 38 0.97 6.31 4.62
C THR A 38 2.19 5.41 4.76
N SER A 39 3.07 5.50 3.75
CA SER A 39 4.45 5.01 3.68
C SER A 39 4.95 4.34 4.97
N ALA A 40 4.71 3.04 5.10
CA ALA A 40 5.59 2.17 5.85
C ALA A 40 7.02 2.33 5.31
N GLY A 41 8.04 2.12 6.15
CA GLY A 41 9.43 2.53 5.93
C GLY A 41 9.88 2.46 4.47
N LYS A 42 10.20 3.63 3.90
CA LYS A 42 10.54 3.79 2.47
C LYS A 42 11.63 2.79 2.07
N ARG A 43 11.29 1.90 1.14
CA ARG A 43 12.25 1.08 0.39
C ARG A 43 13.30 2.00 -0.26
N LYS A 44 14.55 1.53 -0.36
CA LYS A 44 15.63 2.22 -1.09
C LYS A 44 15.38 2.14 -2.59
N ILE A 45 14.92 0.99 -3.07
CA ILE A 45 14.57 0.74 -4.47
C ILE A 45 13.04 0.71 -4.57
N PRO A 46 12.42 1.74 -5.17
CA PRO A 46 10.96 1.79 -5.30
C PRO A 46 10.48 0.73 -6.32
N CYS A 47 9.38 0.04 -6.02
CA CYS A 47 8.74 -0.80 -7.03
C CYS A 47 7.89 0.04 -7.98
N LYS A 48 7.23 1.07 -7.43
CA LYS A 48 6.34 1.98 -8.16
C LYS A 48 7.11 3.15 -8.79
N THR A 49 6.89 3.34 -10.07
CA THR A 49 7.21 4.55 -10.84
C THR A 49 5.90 5.13 -11.40
N PRO A 50 5.87 6.41 -11.83
CA PRO A 50 4.68 6.98 -12.47
C PRO A 50 4.14 6.13 -13.64
N GLU A 51 5.03 5.41 -14.33
CA GLU A 51 4.70 4.62 -15.52
C GLU A 51 4.08 3.25 -15.19
N ASN A 52 4.39 2.64 -14.03
CA ASN A 52 3.94 1.29 -13.69
C ASN A 52 2.96 1.23 -12.51
N ALA A 53 2.73 2.32 -11.78
CA ALA A 53 1.95 2.30 -10.54
C ALA A 53 0.52 1.76 -10.73
N THR A 54 -0.09 1.98 -11.90
CA THR A 54 -1.43 1.48 -12.24
C THR A 54 -1.48 -0.01 -12.56
N LEU A 55 -0.33 -0.64 -12.81
CA LEU A 55 -0.19 -2.07 -13.07
C LEU A 55 0.00 -2.90 -11.80
N CYS A 56 0.30 -2.26 -10.67
CA CYS A 56 0.45 -2.94 -9.40
C CYS A 56 -0.92 -3.45 -8.91
N TYR A 57 -0.93 -4.64 -8.31
CA TYR A 57 -2.16 -5.27 -7.83
C TYR A 57 -1.93 -6.00 -6.51
N TRP A 58 -2.99 -6.16 -5.74
CA TRP A 58 -2.98 -6.98 -4.52
C TRP A 58 -3.19 -8.45 -4.86
N THR A 59 -2.37 -9.31 -4.27
CA THR A 59 -2.50 -10.77 -4.38
C THR A 59 -2.26 -11.43 -3.04
N HIS A 60 -3.08 -12.43 -2.71
CA HIS A 60 -2.86 -13.28 -1.55
C HIS A 60 -1.92 -14.42 -1.94
N GLY A 61 -0.84 -14.60 -1.17
CA GLY A 61 0.15 -15.61 -1.53
C GLY A 61 1.01 -16.10 -0.37
N ARG A 62 1.77 -17.15 -0.66
CA ARG A 62 2.82 -17.68 0.22
C ARG A 62 4.19 -17.29 -0.35
N LEU A 63 4.88 -16.39 0.32
CA LEU A 63 6.27 -16.06 0.05
C LEU A 63 7.18 -17.10 0.69
N SER A 64 8.15 -17.61 -0.05
CA SER A 64 9.16 -18.54 0.47
C SER A 64 10.48 -18.40 -0.27
N VAL A 65 11.55 -18.90 0.36
CA VAL A 65 12.87 -19.01 -0.26
C VAL A 65 12.97 -20.36 -0.98
N TYR A 66 13.33 -20.32 -2.26
CA TYR A 66 13.50 -21.47 -3.14
C TYR A 66 14.93 -21.52 -3.66
N ASN A 67 15.37 -22.73 -4.04
CA ASN A 67 16.61 -22.88 -4.79
C ASN A 67 16.46 -22.36 -6.23
N GLY A 68 17.50 -21.71 -6.73
CA GLY A 68 17.56 -21.14 -8.07
C GLY A 68 17.22 -19.65 -8.11
N SER A 69 17.09 -19.11 -9.33
CA SER A 69 17.04 -17.67 -9.60
C SER A 69 15.65 -17.26 -10.13
N PRO A 70 14.88 -16.39 -9.46
CA PRO A 70 15.11 -15.77 -8.14
C PRO A 70 14.84 -16.68 -6.95
N SER A 71 15.49 -16.34 -5.83
CA SER A 71 15.40 -17.10 -4.57
C SER A 71 14.06 -16.88 -3.89
N PHE A 72 13.59 -15.64 -3.79
CA PHE A 72 12.30 -15.33 -3.19
C PHE A 72 11.18 -15.49 -4.22
N ARG A 73 10.18 -16.30 -3.89
CA ARG A 73 9.03 -16.53 -4.76
C ARG A 73 7.73 -16.50 -3.98
N ILE A 74 6.69 -15.96 -4.62
CA ILE A 74 5.33 -15.98 -4.11
C ILE A 74 4.54 -16.99 -4.92
N TRP A 75 3.99 -18.00 -4.25
CA TRP A 75 2.91 -18.78 -4.82
C TRP A 75 1.59 -18.03 -4.62
N GLN A 76 0.93 -17.65 -5.72
CA GLN A 76 -0.39 -17.04 -5.66
C GLN A 76 -1.43 -18.10 -5.29
N ILE A 77 -2.03 -17.93 -4.11
CA ILE A 77 -2.92 -18.94 -3.52
C ILE A 77 -4.17 -19.11 -4.40
N GLY A 78 -4.58 -20.36 -4.59
CA GLY A 78 -5.69 -20.72 -5.47
C GLY A 78 -5.32 -20.79 -6.96
N THR A 79 -4.05 -20.60 -7.32
CA THR A 79 -3.58 -20.66 -8.71
C THR A 79 -2.37 -21.59 -8.86
N ARG A 80 -1.88 -21.75 -10.09
CA ARG A 80 -0.57 -22.37 -10.39
C ARG A 80 0.52 -21.34 -10.69
N HIS A 81 0.24 -20.06 -10.41
CA HIS A 81 1.09 -18.97 -10.82
C HIS A 81 2.13 -18.66 -9.73
N ILE A 82 3.38 -18.56 -10.15
CA ILE A 82 4.52 -18.24 -9.29
C ILE A 82 5.07 -16.88 -9.71
N LEU A 83 5.24 -16.00 -8.73
CA LEU A 83 5.89 -14.72 -8.90
C LEU A 83 7.32 -14.81 -8.38
N GLY A 84 8.29 -14.40 -9.20
CA GLY A 84 9.69 -14.24 -8.79
C GLY A 84 9.93 -12.82 -8.31
N VAL A 85 10.48 -12.66 -7.11
CA VAL A 85 10.64 -11.36 -6.45
C VAL A 85 12.01 -10.76 -6.79
N PHE A 86 12.00 -9.50 -7.22
CA PHE A 86 13.19 -8.70 -7.56
C PHE A 86 13.15 -7.32 -6.87
N ASN A 87 14.28 -6.62 -6.90
CA ASN A 87 14.47 -5.30 -6.28
C ASN A 87 13.53 -4.20 -6.79
N GLY A 88 13.26 -4.16 -8.10
CA GLY A 88 12.42 -3.12 -8.72
C GLY A 88 12.81 -2.81 -10.17
N PRO A 89 12.10 -1.87 -10.83
CA PRO A 89 12.31 -1.56 -12.26
C PRO A 89 13.72 -1.10 -12.61
N SER A 90 14.40 -0.36 -11.73
CA SER A 90 15.78 0.12 -11.97
C SER A 90 16.84 -0.99 -11.87
N HIS A 91 16.49 -2.15 -11.31
CA HIS A 91 17.36 -3.32 -11.11
C HIS A 91 16.84 -4.55 -11.88
N TYR A 92 15.97 -4.33 -12.88
CA TYR A 92 15.42 -5.39 -13.71
C TYR A 92 15.82 -5.21 -15.19
N PRO A 93 16.29 -6.27 -15.90
CA PRO A 93 16.66 -7.57 -15.35
C PRO A 93 17.83 -7.43 -14.37
N ALA A 94 17.93 -8.40 -13.46
CA ALA A 94 18.96 -8.40 -12.43
C ALA A 94 20.37 -8.34 -13.03
N ARG A 95 21.23 -7.52 -12.42
CA ARG A 95 22.60 -7.28 -12.91
C ARG A 95 23.65 -8.00 -12.06
N THR A 96 23.30 -8.31 -10.82
CA THR A 96 24.16 -8.97 -9.84
C THR A 96 23.45 -10.19 -9.25
N ASN A 97 24.20 -11.12 -8.65
CA ASN A 97 23.60 -12.24 -7.91
C ASN A 97 22.77 -11.74 -6.73
N ASP A 98 23.21 -10.65 -6.07
CA ASP A 98 22.51 -10.06 -4.94
C ASP A 98 21.11 -9.55 -5.33
N ASP A 99 20.95 -8.97 -6.52
CA ASP A 99 19.64 -8.55 -7.04
C ASP A 99 18.63 -9.71 -7.17
N ILE A 100 19.12 -10.95 -7.24
CA ILE A 100 18.31 -12.14 -7.48
C ILE A 100 18.14 -13.00 -6.22
N GLU A 101 19.16 -13.00 -5.36
CA GLU A 101 19.20 -13.78 -4.13
C GLU A 101 18.61 -13.02 -2.95
N ASN A 102 18.83 -11.70 -2.88
CA ASN A 102 18.51 -10.86 -1.73
C ASN A 102 17.73 -9.60 -2.16
N PRO A 103 16.52 -9.73 -2.74
CA PRO A 103 15.71 -8.57 -3.08
C PRO A 103 15.33 -7.79 -1.81
N GLU A 104 15.26 -6.48 -1.91
CA GLU A 104 14.71 -5.61 -0.89
C GLU A 104 13.21 -5.94 -0.72
N LEU A 105 12.82 -6.31 0.50
CA LEU A 105 11.44 -6.61 0.87
C LEU A 105 10.79 -5.37 1.52
N PRO A 106 9.44 -5.27 1.53
CA PRO A 106 8.78 -4.17 2.22
C PRO A 106 9.05 -4.22 3.74
N SER A 107 9.11 -3.05 4.37
CA SER A 107 9.47 -2.89 5.79
C SER A 107 8.56 -3.68 6.74
N GLU A 108 7.29 -3.84 6.37
CA GLU A 108 6.25 -4.56 7.08
C GLU A 108 6.62 -6.04 7.22
N LEU A 109 7.18 -6.61 6.15
CA LEU A 109 7.62 -7.99 6.12
C LEU A 109 8.90 -8.20 6.92
N TYR A 110 9.87 -7.28 6.82
CA TYR A 110 11.07 -7.32 7.69
C TYR A 110 10.69 -7.27 9.17
N ARG A 111 9.78 -6.37 9.55
CA ARG A 111 9.30 -6.25 10.93
C ARG A 111 8.61 -7.53 11.41
N ALA A 112 7.81 -8.17 10.56
CA ALA A 112 7.16 -9.45 10.88
C ALA A 112 8.20 -10.57 11.10
N TYR A 113 9.17 -10.71 10.20
CA TYR A 113 10.24 -11.70 10.35
C TYR A 113 11.10 -11.45 11.59
N GLU A 114 11.48 -10.21 11.88
CA GLU A 114 12.24 -9.89 13.09
C GLU A 114 11.46 -10.20 14.36
N ALA A 115 10.15 -9.89 14.40
CA ALA A 115 9.31 -10.19 15.54
C ALA A 115 9.19 -11.70 15.78
N ASP A 116 9.03 -12.48 14.71
CA ASP A 116 9.00 -13.94 14.76
C ASP A 116 10.34 -14.53 15.20
N ASN A 117 11.45 -14.07 14.62
CA ASN A 117 12.79 -14.57 14.95
C ASN A 117 13.19 -14.23 16.41
N ARG A 118 12.79 -13.04 16.91
CA ARG A 118 12.93 -12.68 18.33
C ARG A 118 12.09 -13.59 19.22
N ARG A 119 10.89 -14.01 18.79
CA ARG A 119 10.06 -14.97 19.52
C ARG A 119 10.74 -16.33 19.56
N LEU A 120 11.15 -16.87 18.41
CA LEU A 120 11.86 -18.16 18.32
C LEU A 120 13.07 -18.19 19.26
N LYS A 121 13.90 -17.14 19.25
CA LYS A 121 15.08 -17.05 20.13
C LYS A 121 14.72 -17.14 21.61
N ARG A 122 13.60 -16.54 22.03
CA ARG A 122 13.14 -16.63 23.43
C ARG A 122 12.63 -18.03 23.77
N GLU A 123 11.96 -18.69 22.82
CA GLU A 123 11.34 -20.01 23.03
C GLU A 123 12.35 -21.17 22.96
N THR A 124 13.35 -21.06 22.08
CA THR A 124 14.23 -22.18 21.71
C THR A 124 15.72 -21.88 21.88
N GLY A 125 16.10 -20.62 22.10
CA GLY A 125 17.51 -20.19 22.14
C GLY A 125 18.17 -20.04 20.76
N ILE A 126 17.49 -20.40 19.66
CA ILE A 126 18.01 -20.32 18.30
C ILE A 126 17.28 -19.28 17.45
N MET A 127 17.88 -18.90 16.32
CA MET A 127 17.30 -18.00 15.33
C MET A 127 17.23 -18.70 13.98
N TRP A 128 16.23 -18.35 13.16
CA TRP A 128 16.15 -18.81 11.79
C TRP A 128 17.35 -18.30 10.98
N ALA A 129 18.01 -19.19 10.24
CA ALA A 129 19.06 -18.81 9.28
C ALA A 129 18.46 -18.38 7.93
N ILE A 130 17.35 -19.00 7.53
CA ILE A 130 16.57 -18.69 6.34
C ILE A 130 15.17 -18.32 6.83
N PRO A 131 14.56 -17.22 6.34
CA PRO A 131 13.23 -16.82 6.79
C PRO A 131 12.22 -17.94 6.47
N PRO A 132 11.39 -18.33 7.45
CA PRO A 132 10.31 -19.28 7.19
C PRO A 132 9.29 -18.68 6.21
N PRO A 133 8.42 -19.50 5.62
CA PRO A 133 7.39 -19.03 4.72
C PRO A 133 6.45 -18.00 5.36
N ALA A 134 6.02 -17.01 4.57
CA ALA A 134 5.08 -15.98 5.01
C ALA A 134 3.84 -15.96 4.11
N PHE A 135 2.67 -16.09 4.72
CA PHE A 135 1.39 -15.86 4.07
C PHE A 135 1.00 -14.40 4.27
N ALA A 136 0.68 -13.69 3.19
CA ALA A 136 0.25 -12.30 3.28
C ALA A 136 -0.52 -11.88 2.03
N ASP A 137 -1.14 -10.70 2.12
CA ASP A 137 -1.53 -9.95 0.94
C ASP A 137 -0.34 -9.08 0.53
N PHE A 138 0.08 -9.22 -0.71
CA PHE A 138 1.21 -8.50 -1.31
C PHE A 138 0.71 -7.55 -2.37
N GLU A 139 1.18 -6.31 -2.33
CA GLU A 139 1.05 -5.38 -3.45
C GLU A 139 2.21 -5.64 -4.42
N ALA A 140 1.94 -6.41 -5.47
CA ALA A 140 2.92 -6.80 -6.46
C ALA A 140 2.87 -5.88 -7.68
N CYS A 141 4.02 -5.36 -8.07
CA CYS A 141 4.21 -4.56 -9.28
C CYS A 141 4.93 -5.40 -10.35
N PRO A 142 4.28 -5.71 -11.49
CA PRO A 142 4.91 -6.42 -12.60
C PRO A 142 6.11 -5.66 -13.16
N LEU A 143 7.21 -6.39 -13.41
CA LEU A 143 8.42 -5.83 -14.04
C LEU A 143 8.49 -6.11 -15.55
N ARG A 144 7.59 -6.97 -16.04
CA ARG A 144 7.44 -7.36 -17.43
C ARG A 144 6.00 -7.83 -17.70
N PRO A 145 5.54 -7.90 -18.95
CA PRO A 145 4.27 -8.53 -19.30
C PRO A 145 4.24 -10.02 -18.89
N GLU A 146 3.06 -10.47 -18.45
CA GLU A 146 2.85 -11.87 -18.07
C GLU A 146 3.02 -12.82 -19.27
N ILE A 147 3.74 -13.92 -19.04
CA ILE A 147 3.85 -15.02 -20.01
C ILE A 147 3.28 -16.28 -19.36
N LYS A 148 2.23 -16.83 -19.97
CA LYS A 148 1.55 -18.03 -19.47
C LYS A 148 2.55 -19.19 -19.28
N GLY A 149 2.53 -19.78 -18.09
CA GLY A 149 3.38 -20.92 -17.73
C GLY A 149 4.81 -20.56 -17.35
N TRP A 150 5.17 -19.28 -17.39
CA TRP A 150 6.46 -18.79 -16.91
C TRP A 150 6.29 -18.16 -15.53
N MET A 151 7.39 -18.08 -14.80
CA MET A 151 7.45 -17.27 -13.59
C MET A 151 7.33 -15.79 -13.96
N GLN A 152 6.41 -15.08 -13.30
CA GLN A 152 6.22 -13.65 -13.51
C GLN A 152 7.17 -12.86 -12.62
N ALA A 153 7.96 -11.95 -13.20
CA ALA A 153 8.87 -11.11 -12.43
C ALA A 153 8.10 -9.94 -11.80
N VAL A 154 8.24 -9.79 -10.49
CA VAL A 154 7.55 -8.75 -9.72
C VAL A 154 8.50 -8.09 -8.71
N CYS A 155 8.14 -6.89 -8.31
CA CYS A 155 8.64 -6.24 -7.10
C CYS A 155 7.48 -6.13 -6.10
N ILE A 156 7.74 -6.30 -4.80
CA ILE A 156 6.71 -6.22 -3.76
C ILE A 156 6.77 -4.84 -3.12
N GLU A 157 5.81 -3.97 -3.42
CA GLU A 157 5.82 -2.61 -2.87
C GLU A 157 5.48 -2.61 -1.37
N SER A 158 4.45 -3.36 -0.98
CA SER A 158 3.94 -3.40 0.39
C SER A 158 3.34 -4.77 0.72
N ALA A 159 3.16 -5.06 2.01
CA ALA A 159 2.53 -6.29 2.49
C ALA A 159 1.64 -6.02 3.72
N LYS A 160 0.51 -6.74 3.81
CA LYS A 160 -0.41 -6.68 4.95
C LYS A 160 -0.99 -8.07 5.26
N ASN A 161 -1.64 -8.20 6.41
CA ASN A 161 -2.22 -9.47 6.87
C ASN A 161 -1.16 -10.59 6.92
N ILE A 162 0.02 -10.27 7.45
CA ILE A 162 1.20 -11.13 7.42
C ILE A 162 1.11 -12.19 8.52
N PHE A 163 1.24 -13.45 8.13
CA PHE A 163 1.35 -14.62 8.99
C PHE A 163 2.61 -15.40 8.65
N ILE A 164 3.48 -15.59 9.65
CA ILE A 164 4.70 -16.38 9.51
C ILE A 164 4.37 -17.84 9.82
N GLU A 165 4.56 -18.72 8.84
CA GLU A 165 4.42 -20.16 8.98
C GLU A 165 5.50 -20.65 9.94
N ARG A 166 5.10 -21.48 10.91
CA ARG A 166 6.03 -22.03 11.90
C ARG A 166 6.42 -23.42 11.45
N ASP A 167 7.72 -23.71 11.47
CA ASP A 167 8.17 -25.09 11.46
C ASP A 167 7.86 -25.69 12.84
N HIS A 168 7.15 -26.82 12.85
CA HIS A 168 6.75 -27.54 14.07
C HIS A 168 7.95 -28.06 14.86
#